data_AF-A0A142X300-F1
#
_entry.id   AF-A0A142X300-F1
#
_cell.length_a   1.000
_cell.length_b   1.000
_cell.length_c   1.000
_cell.angle_alpha   90.00
_cell.angle_beta   90.00
_cell.angle_gamma   90.00
#
_symmetry.space_group_name_H-M   'P 1'
#
loop_
_entity.id
_entity.type
_entity.pdbx_description
1 polymer ?
#
loop_
_entity_poly.entity_id
_entity_poly.type
_entity_poly.pdbx_seq_one_letter_code
_entity_poly.pdbx_strand_id
1 'polypeptide(L)'
;MNELDRLECVREFHNEVEAASAQALLEQSGIASTLLGGQIRTTLSYVGTAVEYVKLMVAQEDAAAARDLLAREEQEASDRAVRTAWTCPRCGSDVDAGFDVCWNCGNSGDVPSEGTPADTPDSADQTTGTKAPSELTEDDKIRRLLRGAILNLACAPLLFITVPLVLSIDKPKLSPRGLRRYWVAIVLLVATTFVWGAFIASFFIPTHF
;
A
#
# COMPACT_ATOMS: atom_id res chain seq x y z
N MET A 1 -34.62 6.20 18.88
CA MET A 1 -33.34 5.97 19.58
C MET A 1 -32.42 5.40 18.52
N ASN A 2 -31.47 6.19 18.01
CA ASN A 2 -30.78 5.93 16.74
C ASN A 2 -29.84 4.72 16.87
N GLU A 3 -30.06 3.70 16.03
CA GLU A 3 -29.22 2.52 15.87
C GLU A 3 -27.79 2.88 15.41
N LEU A 4 -27.61 4.08 14.86
CA LEU A 4 -26.33 4.62 14.39
C LEU A 4 -25.46 5.26 15.50
N ASP A 5 -25.96 5.41 16.72
CA ASP A 5 -25.27 6.18 17.79
C ASP A 5 -24.30 5.34 18.64
N ARG A 6 -24.09 4.06 18.29
CA ARG A 6 -23.20 3.15 19.01
C ARG A 6 -22.26 2.37 18.09
N LEU A 7 -21.81 2.99 17.01
CA LEU A 7 -20.72 2.42 16.22
C LEU A 7 -19.38 2.70 16.91
N GLU A 8 -18.66 1.63 17.25
CA GLU A 8 -17.31 1.68 17.82
C GLU A 8 -16.27 1.30 16.76
N CYS A 9 -15.14 2.00 16.76
CA CYS A 9 -14.00 1.65 15.90
C CYS A 9 -13.27 0.43 16.48
N VAL A 10 -13.22 -0.66 15.72
CA VAL A 10 -12.57 -1.91 16.11
C VAL A 10 -11.10 -1.89 15.72
N ARG A 11 -10.79 -1.39 14.51
CA ARG A 11 -9.46 -1.40 13.92
C ARG A 11 -9.33 -0.34 12.83
N GLU A 12 -8.11 0.15 12.65
CA GLU A 12 -7.73 1.09 11.59
C GLU A 12 -6.79 0.40 10.60
N PHE A 13 -7.01 0.61 9.31
CA PHE A 13 -6.26 -0.01 8.22
C PHE A 13 -5.63 1.07 7.32
N HIS A 14 -4.44 0.80 6.80
CA HIS A 14 -3.74 1.74 5.90
C HIS A 14 -4.22 1.67 4.45
N ASN A 15 -4.91 0.59 4.09
CA ASN A 15 -5.44 0.42 2.75
C ASN A 15 -6.87 -0.16 2.79
N GLU A 16 -7.59 0.07 1.70
CA GLU A 16 -9.00 -0.32 1.58
C GLU A 16 -9.16 -1.82 1.36
N VAL A 17 -8.13 -2.49 0.82
CA VAL A 17 -8.17 -3.92 0.51
C VAL A 17 -8.15 -4.75 1.79
N GLU A 18 -7.25 -4.44 2.73
CA GLU A 18 -7.20 -5.05 4.06
C GLU A 18 -8.47 -4.75 4.84
N ALA A 19 -8.94 -3.49 4.80
CA ALA A 19 -10.18 -3.11 5.47
C ALA A 19 -11.39 -3.89 4.94
N ALA A 20 -11.50 -4.05 3.61
CA ALA A 20 -12.56 -4.83 2.98
C ALA A 20 -12.44 -6.34 3.28
N SER A 21 -11.21 -6.86 3.36
CA SER A 21 -10.97 -8.25 3.73
C SER A 21 -11.41 -8.52 5.18
N ALA A 22 -11.08 -7.61 6.10
CA ALA A 22 -11.53 -7.67 7.49
C ALA A 22 -13.05 -7.49 7.63
N GLN A 23 -13.65 -6.58 6.86
CA GLN A 23 -15.11 -6.43 6.79
C GLN A 23 -15.79 -7.72 6.36
N ALA A 24 -15.33 -8.35 5.27
CA ALA A 24 -15.90 -9.58 4.75
C ALA A 24 -15.84 -10.73 5.78
N LEU A 25 -14.73 -10.81 6.52
CA LEU A 25 -14.55 -11.79 7.60
C LEU A 25 -15.54 -11.59 8.76
N LEU A 26 -15.77 -10.35 9.18
CA LEU A 26 -16.77 -10.02 10.21
C LEU A 26 -18.19 -10.35 9.72
N GLU A 27 -18.51 -9.97 8.48
CA GLU A 27 -19.82 -10.23 7.88
C GLU A 27 -20.10 -11.74 7.71
N GLN A 28 -19.09 -12.53 7.33
CA GLN A 28 -19.18 -13.99 7.27
C GLN A 28 -19.50 -14.60 8.64
N SER A 29 -19.06 -13.96 9.71
CA SER A 29 -19.27 -14.37 11.10
C SER A 29 -20.59 -13.82 11.69
N GLY A 30 -21.38 -13.11 10.88
CA GLY A 30 -22.67 -12.53 11.27
C GLY A 30 -22.57 -11.18 11.99
N ILE A 31 -21.41 -10.54 12.00
CA ILE A 31 -21.19 -9.23 12.63
C ILE A 31 -21.35 -8.14 11.56
N ALA A 32 -22.37 -7.29 11.72
CA ALA A 32 -22.55 -6.14 10.84
C ALA A 32 -21.43 -5.13 11.05
N SER A 33 -20.79 -4.70 9.96
CA SER A 33 -19.69 -3.74 10.01
C SER A 33 -19.80 -2.71 8.90
N THR A 34 -19.13 -1.57 9.07
CA THR A 34 -19.14 -0.46 8.11
C THR A 34 -17.77 0.17 8.04
N LEU A 35 -17.30 0.43 6.83
CA LEU A 35 -16.02 1.10 6.58
C LEU A 35 -16.20 2.62 6.49
N LEU A 36 -15.45 3.35 7.30
CA LEU A 36 -15.36 4.82 7.23
C LEU A 36 -14.01 5.23 6.64
N GLY A 37 -14.02 6.06 5.58
CA GLY A 37 -12.81 6.63 4.97
C GLY A 37 -12.34 5.97 3.67
N GLY A 38 -12.84 4.80 3.28
CA GLY A 38 -12.48 4.11 2.02
C GLY A 38 -12.88 4.91 0.76
N GLN A 39 -14.14 5.35 0.71
CA GLN A 39 -14.71 6.12 -0.41
C GLN A 39 -14.11 7.53 -0.59
N ILE A 40 -13.53 8.10 0.48
CA ILE A 40 -12.89 9.41 0.43
C ILE A 40 -11.55 9.32 -0.31
N ARG A 41 -10.83 8.19 -0.23
CA ARG A 41 -9.55 8.00 -0.90
C ARG A 41 -9.69 7.86 -2.42
N THR A 42 -10.77 7.23 -2.88
CA THR A 42 -11.08 7.06 -4.31
C THR A 42 -11.69 8.32 -4.93
N THR A 43 -12.55 9.04 -4.21
CA THR A 43 -13.25 10.23 -4.73
C THR A 43 -12.44 11.53 -4.60
N LEU A 44 -11.61 11.66 -3.56
CA LEU A 44 -10.77 12.84 -3.28
C LEU A 44 -9.28 12.48 -3.38
N SER A 45 -8.87 11.86 -4.50
CA SER A 45 -7.46 11.55 -4.82
C SER A 45 -6.50 12.76 -4.67
N TYR A 46 -7.02 13.99 -4.84
CA TYR A 46 -6.26 15.24 -4.67
C TYR A 46 -6.01 15.63 -3.20
N VAL A 47 -6.84 15.19 -2.25
CA VAL A 47 -6.62 15.38 -0.80
C VAL A 47 -5.82 14.19 -0.23
N GLY A 48 -4.99 13.60 -1.09
CA GLY A 48 -4.06 12.55 -0.75
C GLY A 48 -3.29 12.92 0.52
N THR A 49 -3.29 11.98 1.46
CA THR A 49 -2.67 11.99 2.79
C THR A 49 -3.45 12.58 3.97
N ALA A 50 -4.60 13.27 3.80
CA ALA A 50 -5.34 13.76 4.99
C ALA A 50 -6.20 12.67 5.66
N VAL A 51 -6.61 11.64 4.91
CA VAL A 51 -7.28 10.45 5.44
C VAL A 51 -6.27 9.32 5.41
N GLU A 52 -5.47 9.24 6.47
CA GLU A 52 -4.34 8.29 6.58
C GLU A 52 -4.81 6.85 6.84
N TYR A 53 -6.05 6.66 7.32
CA TYR A 53 -6.58 5.36 7.74
C TYR A 53 -8.04 5.13 7.32
N VAL A 54 -8.39 3.88 7.04
CA VAL A 54 -9.77 3.38 6.90
C VAL A 54 -10.17 2.76 8.23
N LYS A 55 -11.28 3.21 8.81
CA LYS A 55 -11.78 2.73 10.09
C LYS A 55 -12.85 1.67 9.89
N LEU A 56 -12.71 0.53 10.56
CA LEU A 56 -13.71 -0.53 10.59
C LEU A 56 -14.58 -0.32 11.83
N MET A 57 -15.83 0.02 11.59
CA MET A 57 -16.83 0.35 12.62
C MET A 57 -17.79 -0.82 12.78
N VAL A 58 -18.12 -1.18 14.02
CA VAL A 58 -19.14 -2.20 14.35
C VAL A 58 -20.04 -1.70 15.47
N ALA A 59 -21.17 -2.36 15.71
CA ALA A 59 -22.03 -2.06 16.85
C ALA A 59 -21.28 -2.31 18.17
N GLN A 60 -21.46 -1.44 19.16
CA GLN A 60 -20.74 -1.49 20.44
C GLN A 60 -20.87 -2.85 21.15
N GLU A 61 -22.03 -3.50 21.04
CA GLU A 61 -22.29 -4.85 21.56
C GLU A 61 -21.38 -5.92 20.94
N ASP A 62 -21.02 -5.78 19.66
CA ASP A 62 -20.22 -6.74 18.90
C ASP A 62 -18.73 -6.36 18.87
N ALA A 63 -18.36 -5.19 19.37
CA ALA A 63 -16.99 -4.68 19.31
C ALA A 63 -15.96 -5.62 19.96
N ALA A 64 -16.32 -6.26 21.08
CA ALA A 64 -15.46 -7.26 21.72
C ALA A 64 -15.26 -8.50 20.85
N ALA A 65 -16.37 -9.08 20.34
CA ALA A 65 -16.33 -10.26 19.49
C ALA A 65 -15.56 -10.01 18.18
N ALA A 66 -15.76 -8.84 17.58
CA ALA A 66 -15.06 -8.43 16.37
C ALA A 66 -13.54 -8.31 16.57
N ARG A 67 -13.10 -7.70 17.69
CA ARG A 67 -11.66 -7.60 18.01
C ARG A 67 -11.03 -8.98 18.20
N ASP A 68 -11.70 -9.87 18.92
CA ASP A 68 -11.21 -11.22 19.16
C ASP A 68 -11.09 -12.03 17.87
N LEU A 69 -12.06 -11.92 16.97
CA LEU A 69 -12.07 -12.63 15.71
C LEU A 69 -10.94 -12.18 14.79
N LEU A 70 -10.74 -10.85 14.67
CA LEU A 70 -9.65 -10.28 13.88
C LEU A 70 -8.27 -10.67 14.45
N ALA A 71 -8.13 -10.74 15.77
CA ALA A 71 -6.88 -11.14 16.40
C ALA A 71 -6.53 -12.62 16.15
N ARG A 72 -7.52 -13.51 16.13
CA ARG A 72 -7.30 -14.94 15.84
C ARG A 72 -6.83 -15.17 14.41
N GLU A 73 -7.48 -14.55 13.44
CA GLU A 73 -7.10 -14.65 12.02
C GLU A 73 -5.69 -14.09 11.77
N GLU A 74 -5.34 -12.98 12.41
CA GLU A 74 -3.99 -12.42 12.33
C GLU A 74 -2.93 -13.36 12.91
N GLN A 75 -3.25 -14.03 14.02
CA GLN A 75 -2.36 -15.03 14.62
C GLN A 75 -2.21 -16.26 13.70
N GLU A 76 -3.32 -16.78 13.15
CA GLU A 76 -3.29 -17.93 12.23
C GLU A 76 -2.52 -17.62 10.93
N ALA A 77 -2.69 -16.40 10.40
CA ALA A 77 -1.93 -15.91 9.26
C ALA A 77 -0.43 -15.80 9.59
N SER A 78 -0.09 -15.32 10.79
CA SER A 78 1.30 -15.24 11.25
C SER A 78 1.92 -16.64 11.41
N ASP A 79 1.20 -17.57 12.04
CA ASP A 79 1.65 -18.95 12.24
C ASP A 79 1.87 -19.65 10.89
N ARG A 80 1.00 -19.40 9.89
CA ARG A 80 1.19 -19.89 8.51
C ARG A 80 2.41 -19.28 7.84
N ALA A 81 2.68 -17.99 8.05
CA ALA A 81 3.83 -17.30 7.48
C ALA A 81 5.16 -17.79 8.07
N VAL A 82 5.17 -18.30 9.31
CA VAL A 82 6.36 -18.84 9.98
C VAL A 82 6.71 -20.26 9.51
N ARG A 83 5.81 -20.97 8.82
CA ARG A 83 6.07 -22.33 8.34
C ARG A 83 7.24 -22.32 7.36
N THR A 84 8.21 -23.19 7.58
CA THR A 84 9.36 -23.35 6.68
C THR A 84 8.97 -24.16 5.45
N ALA A 85 9.75 -24.02 4.37
CA ALA A 85 9.69 -24.95 3.26
C ALA A 85 9.87 -26.39 3.76
N TRP A 86 9.16 -27.33 3.16
CA TRP A 86 9.18 -28.74 3.53
C TRP A 86 9.21 -29.62 2.28
N THR A 87 9.90 -30.75 2.36
CA THR A 87 9.95 -31.71 1.26
C THR A 87 8.80 -32.70 1.42
N CYS A 88 8.01 -32.88 0.36
CA CYS A 88 6.86 -33.77 0.40
C CYS A 88 7.30 -35.24 0.58
N PRO A 89 6.79 -35.98 1.59
CA PRO A 89 7.19 -37.37 1.83
C PRO A 89 6.64 -38.33 0.78
N ARG A 90 5.63 -37.93 -0.01
CA ARG A 90 5.00 -38.77 -1.04
C ARG A 90 5.72 -38.72 -2.38
N CYS A 91 6.01 -37.52 -2.88
CA CYS A 91 6.61 -37.33 -4.21
C CYS A 91 8.02 -36.73 -4.19
N GLY A 92 8.53 -36.30 -3.03
CA GLY A 92 9.86 -35.73 -2.89
C GLY A 92 10.01 -34.29 -3.40
N SER A 93 8.93 -33.62 -3.81
CA SER A 93 8.97 -32.22 -4.26
C SER A 93 9.14 -31.26 -3.08
N ASP A 94 9.95 -30.22 -3.25
CA ASP A 94 10.06 -29.13 -2.30
C ASP A 94 8.81 -28.25 -2.36
N VAL A 95 8.17 -28.08 -1.20
CA VAL A 95 6.98 -27.29 -1.02
C VAL A 95 7.38 -26.03 -0.26
N ASP A 96 7.04 -24.88 -0.82
CA ASP A 96 7.39 -23.59 -0.23
C ASP A 96 6.70 -23.35 1.11
N ALA A 97 7.32 -22.48 1.91
CA ALA A 97 6.76 -21.93 3.13
C ALA A 97 5.34 -21.39 2.89
N GLY A 98 4.40 -21.77 3.76
CA GLY A 98 3.01 -21.29 3.72
C GLY A 98 1.99 -22.20 3.01
N PHE A 99 2.42 -23.30 2.39
CA PHE A 99 1.51 -24.29 1.81
C PHE A 99 1.28 -25.50 2.72
N ASP A 100 0.01 -25.83 2.96
CA ASP A 100 -0.42 -27.02 3.71
C ASP A 100 -0.45 -28.30 2.86
N VAL A 101 -0.43 -28.15 1.54
CA VAL A 101 -0.63 -29.24 0.58
C VAL A 101 0.45 -29.19 -0.50
N CYS A 102 1.02 -30.35 -0.84
CA CYS A 102 1.98 -30.44 -1.93
C CYS A 102 1.32 -30.12 -3.27
N TRP A 103 1.85 -29.12 -3.98
CA TRP A 103 1.37 -28.69 -5.30
C TRP A 103 1.51 -29.78 -6.38
N ASN A 104 2.44 -30.73 -6.20
CA ASN A 104 2.70 -31.78 -7.18
C ASN A 104 1.81 -33.01 -7.00
N CYS A 105 1.53 -33.43 -5.76
CA CYS A 105 0.79 -34.69 -5.49
C CYS A 105 -0.46 -34.56 -4.61
N GLY A 106 -0.76 -33.37 -4.10
CA GLY A 106 -1.93 -33.11 -3.27
C GLY A 106 -1.88 -33.66 -1.84
N ASN A 107 -0.72 -34.15 -1.37
CA ASN A 107 -0.58 -34.67 -0.01
C ASN A 107 -0.48 -33.53 1.00
N SER A 108 -1.34 -33.50 2.02
CA SER A 108 -1.10 -32.75 3.25
C SER A 108 -0.08 -33.52 4.10
N GLY A 109 0.82 -32.84 4.82
CA GLY A 109 2.04 -33.40 5.44
C GLY A 109 1.88 -34.54 6.47
N ASP A 110 0.73 -35.20 6.56
CA ASP A 110 0.32 -36.09 7.64
C ASP A 110 0.09 -37.53 7.11
N VAL A 111 1.18 -38.33 7.03
CA VAL A 111 1.20 -39.83 7.04
C VAL A 111 0.73 -40.55 5.75
N PRO A 112 1.33 -41.72 5.36
CA PRO A 112 1.44 -42.15 3.97
C PRO A 112 0.26 -43.01 3.49
N SER A 113 -0.19 -42.73 2.27
CA SER A 113 -1.15 -43.56 1.53
C SER A 113 -0.47 -44.17 0.30
N GLU A 114 -0.40 -45.50 0.32
CA GLU A 114 0.14 -46.39 -0.71
C GLU A 114 -0.67 -46.31 -2.02
N GLY A 115 0.03 -46.31 -3.17
CA GLY A 115 -0.57 -46.55 -4.50
C GLY A 115 0.04 -45.76 -5.66
N THR A 116 1.26 -46.15 -6.08
CA THR A 116 1.76 -46.56 -7.43
C THR A 116 1.11 -45.98 -8.73
N PRO A 117 1.80 -45.96 -9.90
CA PRO A 117 2.77 -44.98 -10.42
C PRO A 117 2.41 -44.49 -11.86
N ALA A 118 3.34 -43.74 -12.49
CA ALA A 118 3.45 -43.46 -13.94
C ALA A 118 2.58 -42.26 -14.43
N ASP A 119 3.04 -41.28 -15.22
CA ASP A 119 4.18 -41.19 -16.15
C ASP A 119 4.66 -39.72 -16.26
N THR A 120 5.95 -39.54 -16.55
CA THR A 120 6.56 -38.30 -17.10
C THR A 120 6.80 -38.55 -18.59
N PRO A 121 6.53 -37.60 -19.50
CA PRO A 121 7.59 -36.70 -19.99
C PRO A 121 7.06 -35.27 -20.26
N ASP A 122 7.73 -34.21 -19.79
CA ASP A 122 8.88 -33.53 -20.41
C ASP A 122 8.44 -32.22 -21.11
N SER A 123 9.37 -31.27 -21.14
CA SER A 123 9.42 -30.04 -21.94
C SER A 123 8.77 -28.74 -21.40
N ALA A 124 9.67 -27.96 -20.79
CA ALA A 124 10.18 -26.71 -21.35
C ALA A 124 9.33 -25.41 -21.26
N ASP A 125 10.00 -24.45 -20.62
CA ASP A 125 10.13 -23.06 -21.04
C ASP A 125 8.95 -22.11 -20.80
N GLN A 126 9.11 -21.30 -19.76
CA GLN A 126 8.98 -19.85 -19.89
C GLN A 126 9.65 -19.14 -18.72
N THR A 127 10.84 -18.61 -19.00
CA THR A 127 11.51 -17.62 -18.16
C THR A 127 10.87 -16.26 -18.40
N THR A 128 9.71 -16.00 -17.81
CA THR A 128 9.18 -14.63 -17.71
C THR A 128 9.60 -14.03 -16.38
N GLY A 129 10.55 -13.10 -16.46
CA GLY A 129 11.06 -12.35 -15.32
C GLY A 129 9.96 -11.54 -14.65
N THR A 130 9.25 -12.15 -13.70
CA THR A 130 8.40 -11.46 -12.75
C THR A 130 9.30 -10.99 -11.62
N LYS A 131 9.81 -9.77 -11.77
CA LYS A 131 10.50 -9.07 -10.69
C LYS A 131 9.50 -8.86 -9.55
N ALA A 132 9.79 -9.47 -8.40
CA ALA A 132 9.03 -9.30 -7.18
C ALA A 132 8.82 -7.81 -6.84
N PRO A 133 7.75 -7.43 -6.12
CA PRO A 133 7.47 -6.07 -5.71
C PRO A 133 8.54 -5.63 -4.70
N SER A 134 9.66 -5.10 -5.21
CA SER A 134 10.68 -4.51 -4.37
C SER A 134 10.08 -3.27 -3.70
N GLU A 135 10.29 -3.15 -2.40
CA GLU A 135 10.13 -1.92 -1.62
C GLU A 135 10.31 -0.67 -2.49
N LEU A 136 9.32 0.22 -2.45
CA LEU A 136 9.37 1.56 -3.04
C LEU A 136 10.52 2.34 -2.38
N THR A 137 11.72 2.11 -2.89
CA THR A 137 12.98 2.69 -2.44
C THR A 137 12.94 4.18 -2.69
N GLU A 138 13.55 4.97 -1.80
CA GLU A 138 13.52 6.45 -1.81
C GLU A 138 13.95 7.05 -3.16
N ASP A 139 14.70 6.30 -3.97
CA ASP A 139 15.08 6.65 -5.34
C ASP A 139 13.89 6.78 -6.30
N ASP A 140 12.78 6.07 -6.06
CA ASP A 140 11.55 6.24 -6.85
C ASP A 140 10.82 7.54 -6.50
N LYS A 141 10.90 7.97 -5.23
CA LYS A 141 10.39 9.29 -4.81
C LYS A 141 11.19 10.41 -5.46
N ILE A 142 12.52 10.26 -5.56
CA ILE A 142 13.40 11.24 -6.22
C ILE A 142 13.15 11.32 -7.73
N ARG A 143 12.90 10.18 -8.41
CA ARG A 143 12.54 10.19 -9.84
C ARG A 143 11.20 10.87 -10.11
N ARG A 144 10.23 10.74 -9.20
CA ARG A 144 8.93 11.44 -9.28
C ARG A 144 9.09 12.96 -9.04
N LEU A 145 9.93 13.35 -8.09
CA LEU A 145 10.28 14.75 -7.83
C LEU A 145 10.92 15.44 -9.04
N LEU A 146 11.86 14.77 -9.72
CA LEU A 146 12.54 15.32 -10.89
C LEU A 146 11.59 15.53 -12.08
N ARG A 147 10.65 14.59 -12.30
CA ARG A 147 9.61 14.73 -13.32
C ARG A 147 8.65 15.88 -13.02
N GLY A 148 8.27 16.06 -11.74
CA GLY A 148 7.44 17.19 -11.31
C GLY A 148 8.15 18.54 -11.47
N ALA A 149 9.44 18.61 -11.18
CA ALA A 149 10.25 19.82 -11.35
C ALA A 149 10.40 20.25 -12.82
N ILE A 150 10.49 19.30 -13.75
CA ILE A 150 10.53 19.57 -15.20
C ILE A 150 9.15 20.05 -15.69
N LEU A 151 8.07 19.48 -15.17
CA LEU A 151 6.69 19.86 -15.54
C LEU A 151 6.29 21.24 -15.01
N ASN A 152 6.87 21.68 -13.89
CA ASN A 152 6.71 23.03 -13.32
C ASN A 152 7.15 24.15 -14.28
N LEU A 153 8.04 23.88 -15.24
CA LEU A 153 8.47 24.86 -16.23
C LEU A 153 7.36 25.18 -17.24
N ALA A 154 6.42 24.26 -17.46
CA ALA A 154 5.36 24.39 -18.45
C ALA A 154 4.01 24.86 -17.88
N CYS A 155 3.78 24.75 -16.56
CA CYS A 155 2.47 25.05 -15.96
C CYS A 155 2.61 25.67 -14.56
N ALA A 156 2.38 26.99 -14.48
CA ALA A 156 2.40 27.79 -13.24
C ALA A 156 1.58 27.24 -12.05
N PRO A 157 0.38 26.63 -12.21
CA PRO A 157 -0.42 26.19 -11.05
C PRO A 157 0.21 25.04 -10.24
N LEU A 158 1.26 24.39 -10.74
CA LEU A 158 1.95 23.30 -10.03
C LEU A 158 2.86 23.78 -8.87
N LEU A 159 3.11 25.09 -8.75
CA LEU A 159 3.84 25.65 -7.60
C LEU A 159 3.12 25.38 -6.26
N PHE A 160 1.79 25.37 -6.26
CA PHE A 160 0.99 25.09 -5.06
C PHE A 160 1.12 23.64 -4.56
N ILE A 161 1.45 22.70 -5.46
CA ILE A 161 1.59 21.27 -5.13
C ILE A 161 3.03 20.94 -4.69
N THR A 162 4.02 21.63 -5.27
CA THR A 162 5.43 21.30 -5.05
C THR A 162 6.02 21.88 -3.76
N VAL A 163 5.51 23.01 -3.28
CA VAL A 163 5.93 23.63 -2.00
C VAL A 163 5.63 22.76 -0.76
N PRO A 164 4.39 22.28 -0.52
CA PRO A 164 4.10 21.46 0.67
C PRO A 164 4.84 20.12 0.64
N LEU A 165 5.07 19.56 -0.55
CA LEU A 165 5.79 18.31 -0.73
C LEU A 165 7.29 18.43 -0.38
N VAL A 166 7.93 19.57 -0.65
CA VAL A 166 9.32 19.85 -0.24
C VAL A 166 9.44 20.09 1.27
N LEU A 167 8.40 20.67 1.88
CA LEU A 167 8.34 20.91 3.33
C LEU A 167 8.04 19.64 4.14
N SER A 168 7.39 18.64 3.54
CA SER A 168 7.09 17.34 4.16
C SER A 168 8.29 16.38 4.22
N ILE A 169 9.46 16.74 3.68
CA ILE A 169 10.63 15.86 3.67
C ILE A 169 11.39 15.97 4.99
N ASP A 170 11.45 14.86 5.72
CA ASP A 170 12.25 14.73 6.94
C ASP A 170 13.76 14.77 6.64
N LYS A 171 14.37 15.90 6.97
CA LYS A 171 15.80 16.18 6.79
C LYS A 171 16.78 15.20 7.47
N PRO A 172 16.51 14.61 8.66
CA PRO A 172 17.53 13.83 9.36
C PRO A 172 17.83 12.46 8.74
N LYS A 173 17.05 11.99 7.77
CA LYS A 173 17.24 10.68 7.12
C LYS A 173 17.96 10.74 5.77
N LEU A 174 18.30 11.92 5.25
CA LEU A 174 18.88 12.02 3.91
C LEU A 174 20.37 11.69 3.87
N SER A 175 20.74 10.83 2.92
CA SER A 175 22.13 10.61 2.55
C SER A 175 22.79 11.91 2.04
N PRO A 176 24.13 12.06 2.12
CA PRO A 176 24.84 13.26 1.65
C PRO A 176 24.59 13.59 0.17
N ARG A 177 24.33 12.58 -0.64
CA ARG A 177 23.96 12.73 -2.06
C ARG A 177 22.51 13.17 -2.23
N GLY A 178 21.60 12.68 -1.39
CA GLY A 178 20.20 13.11 -1.33
C GLY A 178 20.06 14.58 -0.93
N LEU A 179 20.87 15.04 0.02
CA LEU A 179 20.87 16.43 0.47
C LEU A 179 21.28 17.41 -0.65
N ARG A 180 22.27 17.06 -1.48
CA ARG A 180 22.65 17.89 -2.65
C ARG A 180 21.52 18.01 -3.66
N ARG A 181 20.83 16.89 -3.97
CA ARG A 181 19.70 16.88 -4.90
C ARG A 181 18.50 17.67 -4.36
N TYR A 182 18.26 17.60 -3.05
CA TYR A 182 17.24 18.41 -2.37
C TYR A 182 17.49 19.91 -2.52
N TRP A 183 18.73 20.37 -2.29
CA TRP A 183 19.09 21.77 -2.48
C TRP A 183 18.96 22.23 -3.93
N VAL A 184 19.36 21.41 -4.91
CA VAL A 184 19.16 21.72 -6.33
C VAL A 184 17.66 21.89 -6.65
N ALA A 185 16.80 21.03 -6.09
CA ALA A 185 15.36 21.13 -6.29
C ALA A 185 14.76 22.41 -5.67
N ILE A 186 15.22 22.82 -4.49
CA ILE A 186 14.80 24.10 -3.86
C ILE A 186 15.21 25.28 -4.74
N VAL A 187 16.46 25.33 -5.21
CA VAL A 187 16.95 26.43 -6.03
C VAL A 187 16.13 26.57 -7.32
N LEU A 188 15.83 25.44 -7.98
CA LEU A 188 14.99 25.42 -9.17
C LEU A 188 13.56 25.90 -8.88
N LEU A 189 12.99 25.49 -7.74
CA LEU A 189 11.64 25.90 -7.34
C LEU A 189 11.58 27.40 -7.09
N VAL A 190 12.53 27.95 -6.32
CA VAL A 190 12.62 29.40 -6.05
C VAL A 190 12.80 30.18 -7.35
N ALA A 191 13.73 29.78 -8.21
CA ALA A 191 13.95 30.43 -9.50
C ALA A 191 12.68 30.44 -10.36
N THR A 192 11.95 29.33 -10.41
CA THR A 192 10.69 29.22 -11.15
C THR A 192 9.60 30.12 -10.57
N THR A 193 9.49 30.22 -9.24
CA THR A 193 8.57 31.16 -8.58
C THR A 193 8.89 32.62 -8.91
N PHE A 194 10.16 33.00 -8.96
CA PHE A 194 10.56 34.36 -9.35
C PHE A 194 10.20 34.67 -10.81
N VAL A 195 10.47 33.73 -11.74
CA VAL A 195 10.14 33.90 -13.16
C VAL A 195 8.64 34.10 -13.36
N TRP A 196 7.81 33.25 -12.75
CA TRP A 196 6.35 33.37 -12.86
C TRP A 196 5.81 34.58 -12.10
N GLY A 197 6.39 34.94 -10.95
CA GLY A 197 6.03 36.14 -10.20
C GLY A 197 6.28 37.41 -11.02
N ALA A 198 7.42 37.51 -11.70
CA ALA A 198 7.73 38.60 -12.61
C ALA A 198 6.80 38.63 -13.83
N PHE A 199 6.51 37.45 -14.41
CA PHE A 199 5.57 37.32 -15.53
C PHE A 199 4.17 37.80 -15.13
N ILE A 200 3.63 37.35 -14.00
CA ILE A 200 2.30 37.77 -13.51
C ILE A 200 2.31 39.26 -13.18
N ALA A 201 3.35 39.77 -12.49
CA ALA A 201 3.45 41.19 -12.17
C ALA A 201 3.40 42.08 -13.43
N SER A 202 3.95 41.62 -14.57
CA SER A 202 3.89 42.35 -15.84
C SER A 202 2.46 42.54 -16.39
N PHE A 203 1.50 41.69 -16.03
CA PHE A 203 0.09 41.86 -16.39
C PHE A 203 -0.67 42.79 -15.43
N PHE A 204 -0.19 42.96 -14.20
CA PHE A 204 -0.85 43.75 -13.16
C PHE A 204 -0.28 45.15 -12.98
N ILE A 205 0.87 45.47 -13.61
CA ILE A 205 1.37 46.85 -13.67
C ILE A 205 0.52 47.59 -14.71
N PRO A 206 -0.39 48.49 -14.31
CA PRO A 206 -1.15 49.26 -15.27
C PRO A 206 -0.17 50.21 -15.96
N THR A 207 -0.04 50.04 -17.28
CA THR A 207 0.64 51.02 -18.13
C THR A 207 -0.23 52.28 -18.15
N HIS A 208 -0.14 53.10 -17.11
CA HIS A 208 -0.66 54.46 -17.13
C HIS A 208 0.23 55.29 -18.06
N PHE A 209 -0.14 55.30 -19.34
CA PHE A 209 0.26 56.30 -20.33
C PHE A 209 -0.89 57.30 -20.50
#